data_AF-A0A7Y0FQA9-F1
#
_entry.id   AF-A0A7Y0FQA9-F1
#
_cell.length_a   1.000
_cell.length_b   1.000
_cell.length_c   1.000
_cell.angle_alpha   90.00
_cell.angle_beta   90.00
_cell.angle_gamma   90.00
#
_symmetry.space_group_name_H-M   'P 1'
#
loop_
_entity.id
_entity.type
_entity.pdbx_description
1 polymer ?
#
loop_
_entity_poly.entity_id
_entity_poly.type
_entity_poly.pdbx_seq_one_letter_code
_entity_poly.pdbx_strand_id
1 'polypeptide(L)'
;MPIYFTPNGRLIAWYTEATINKIRPIISIDLIEKFGKKDYSEQEMKEILFFSLDWFQNKFLNLLKTQTDSSFYLGLFLLHDFSCLFHAENPNYSPIKQMRNQDFAVYRRILKLCLEQACDLDLNSTIQGSEEYLKEKENTIDELLYLGNFMFSISNLLAEQHLVEDCIDLKFTEQDLFYFDHKHHYELILEEFGKEHPEHLQDAVVDENHIIEFKEAFKKCFNTDFDNIPNTFQIIHDSLDSGKYGFIEWKYFAINLNHFFNVPIETGNKIFSGLTLNRENKMTVSEEVYKPHNINKFLYRPILVWKIDGNPYSIISRESFVESMVSLTTNAFGWNKCPDEWKNDCFESYVKSVYVKNDKILENAAEKILKKNNIIFDRNIKNLKKWNNQNINIDNADCGELDFVFITNNKIYICDSKHLVSRYDMNNYKNDYAYFETNKRNYNKTMKRKIKFLTENISFLQEHFQVINNNSTFVIPDVVEGIFLINTPTFIMYNNEFRIYTLKWFRELIENTFIDKSFTFFIEEGNQQKMINIYYPYFKKPNYKIFDFDIEE
;
A
#
# COMPACT_ATOMS: atom_id res chain seq x y z
N MET A 1 -17.13 25.45 2.88
CA MET A 1 -15.96 25.42 3.78
C MET A 1 -14.94 24.41 3.26
N PRO A 2 -14.11 24.77 2.29
CA PRO A 2 -13.03 23.85 1.90
C PRO A 2 -11.59 24.33 2.21
N ILE A 3 -11.34 25.36 3.03
CA ILE A 3 -10.06 25.50 3.77
C ILE A 3 -10.31 25.67 5.28
N TYR A 4 -9.96 24.64 6.07
CA TYR A 4 -10.01 24.63 7.53
C TYR A 4 -8.79 25.33 8.11
N PHE A 5 -9.01 26.33 8.96
CA PHE A 5 -8.01 26.79 9.90
C PHE A 5 -8.08 25.94 11.16
N THR A 6 -7.03 25.17 11.44
CA THR A 6 -6.90 24.53 12.75
C THR A 6 -6.73 25.60 13.83
N PRO A 7 -7.03 25.31 15.12
CA PRO A 7 -6.81 26.25 16.22
C PRO A 7 -5.39 26.83 16.31
N ASN A 8 -4.42 26.16 15.68
CA ASN A 8 -3.02 26.56 15.61
C ASN A 8 -2.65 27.27 14.29
N GLY A 9 -3.63 27.68 13.47
CA GLY A 9 -3.42 28.43 12.22
C GLY A 9 -3.02 27.58 11.00
N ARG A 10 -3.16 26.25 11.03
CA ARG A 10 -2.81 25.35 9.91
C ARG A 10 -3.97 25.16 8.94
N LEU A 11 -3.69 25.00 7.64
CA LEU A 11 -4.69 24.92 6.55
C LEU A 11 -4.89 23.48 6.04
N ILE A 12 -6.15 23.05 5.89
CA ILE A 12 -6.52 21.75 5.30
C ILE A 12 -7.73 21.93 4.41
N ALA A 13 -7.83 21.18 3.31
CA ALA A 13 -8.99 21.24 2.42
C ALA A 13 -9.74 19.91 2.32
N TRP A 14 -11.06 19.97 2.15
CA TRP A 14 -11.85 18.81 1.72
C TRP A 14 -13.03 19.24 0.89
N TYR A 15 -13.45 18.38 -0.03
CA TYR A 15 -14.51 18.71 -0.96
C TYR A 15 -15.88 18.74 -0.28
N THR A 16 -16.79 19.54 -0.82
CA THR A 16 -18.12 19.78 -0.25
C THR A 16 -19.23 19.10 -1.03
N GLU A 17 -20.42 18.98 -0.43
CA GLU A 17 -21.62 18.46 -1.08
C GLU A 17 -21.99 19.26 -2.35
N ALA A 18 -21.67 20.56 -2.40
CA ALA A 18 -21.89 21.39 -3.59
C ALA A 18 -21.14 20.86 -4.82
N THR A 19 -19.89 20.42 -4.64
CA THR A 19 -19.09 19.81 -5.71
C THR A 19 -19.64 18.46 -6.14
N ILE A 20 -20.11 17.65 -5.19
CA ILE A 20 -20.77 16.37 -5.49
C ILE A 20 -22.01 16.62 -6.36
N ASN A 21 -22.85 17.58 -5.95
CA ASN A 21 -24.08 17.95 -6.65
C ASN A 21 -23.81 18.59 -8.02
N LYS A 22 -22.63 19.18 -8.23
CA LYS A 22 -22.19 19.69 -9.54
C LYS A 22 -21.75 18.56 -10.48
N ILE A 23 -20.92 17.64 -10.01
CA ILE A 23 -20.20 16.70 -10.87
C ILE A 23 -20.95 15.38 -11.07
N ARG A 24 -21.56 14.84 -10.01
CA ARG A 24 -22.24 13.52 -10.03
C ARG A 24 -23.37 13.42 -11.06
N PRO A 25 -24.24 14.44 -11.25
CA PRO A 25 -25.27 14.36 -12.28
C PRO A 25 -24.71 14.24 -13.70
N ILE A 26 -23.59 14.91 -14.00
CA ILE A 26 -22.99 14.94 -15.34
C ILE A 26 -22.56 13.53 -15.76
N ILE A 27 -21.76 12.85 -14.94
CA ILE A 27 -21.32 11.48 -15.26
C ILE A 27 -22.48 10.48 -15.17
N SER A 28 -23.51 10.72 -14.34
CA SER A 28 -24.69 9.86 -14.30
C SER A 28 -25.40 9.83 -15.66
N ILE A 29 -25.57 10.99 -16.29
CA ILE A 29 -26.11 11.10 -17.65
C ILE A 29 -25.25 10.31 -18.63
N ASP A 30 -23.92 10.54 -18.62
CA ASP A 30 -22.99 9.84 -19.51
C ASP A 30 -23.05 8.31 -19.35
N LEU A 31 -23.21 7.82 -18.11
CA LEU A 31 -23.34 6.39 -17.81
C LEU A 31 -24.68 5.82 -18.30
N ILE A 32 -25.79 6.52 -18.08
CA ILE A 32 -27.13 6.10 -18.53
C ILE A 32 -27.20 6.10 -20.06
N GLU A 33 -26.70 7.14 -20.71
CA GLU A 33 -26.71 7.24 -22.18
C GLU A 33 -25.88 6.12 -22.82
N LYS A 34 -24.75 5.77 -22.21
CA LYS A 34 -23.82 4.78 -22.78
C LYS A 34 -24.20 3.34 -22.46
N PHE A 35 -24.67 3.05 -21.25
CA PHE A 35 -24.87 1.68 -20.77
C PHE A 35 -26.33 1.34 -20.44
N GLY A 36 -27.24 2.32 -20.46
CA GLY A 36 -28.63 2.17 -20.04
C GLY A 36 -28.77 2.00 -18.52
N LYS A 37 -29.99 1.73 -18.02
CA LYS A 37 -30.26 1.31 -16.64
C LYS A 37 -30.76 -0.14 -16.66
N LYS A 38 -29.93 -1.07 -16.19
CA LYS A 38 -30.21 -2.51 -16.19
C LYS A 38 -29.26 -3.21 -15.22
N ASP A 39 -29.46 -4.50 -15.02
CA ASP A 39 -28.44 -5.34 -14.40
C ASP A 39 -27.26 -5.52 -15.36
N TYR A 40 -26.05 -5.35 -14.84
CA TYR A 40 -24.82 -5.45 -15.62
C TYR A 40 -24.10 -6.77 -15.34
N SER A 41 -23.63 -7.40 -16.42
CA SER A 41 -22.70 -8.52 -16.31
C SER A 41 -21.34 -8.10 -15.78
N GLU A 42 -20.54 -9.05 -15.30
CA GLU A 42 -19.18 -8.79 -14.83
C GLU A 42 -18.29 -8.08 -15.88
N GLN A 43 -18.45 -8.45 -17.16
CA GLN A 43 -17.68 -7.84 -18.25
C GLN A 43 -18.11 -6.39 -18.50
N GLU A 44 -19.42 -6.13 -18.52
CA GLU A 44 -19.96 -4.77 -18.64
C GLU A 44 -19.54 -3.90 -17.45
N MET A 45 -19.51 -4.44 -16.23
CA MET A 45 -19.05 -3.72 -15.05
C MET A 45 -17.57 -3.31 -15.15
N LYS A 46 -16.71 -4.16 -15.70
CA LYS A 46 -15.31 -3.78 -15.98
C LYS A 46 -15.25 -2.61 -16.96
N GLU A 47 -16.04 -2.63 -18.03
CA GLU A 47 -16.09 -1.56 -19.03
C GLU A 47 -16.63 -0.24 -18.44
N ILE A 48 -17.66 -0.31 -17.60
CA ILE A 48 -18.23 0.83 -16.87
C ILE A 48 -17.20 1.46 -15.94
N LEU A 49 -16.48 0.64 -15.18
CA LEU A 49 -15.47 1.12 -14.24
C LEU A 49 -14.27 1.75 -14.96
N PHE A 50 -13.79 1.17 -16.06
CA PHE A 50 -12.75 1.79 -16.89
C PHE A 50 -13.22 3.11 -17.49
N PHE A 51 -14.43 3.14 -18.06
CA PHE A 51 -15.01 4.37 -18.60
C PHE A 51 -15.10 5.47 -17.54
N SER A 52 -15.58 5.13 -16.34
CA SER A 52 -15.71 6.07 -15.24
C SER A 52 -14.35 6.60 -14.80
N LEU A 53 -13.35 5.72 -14.65
CA LEU A 53 -12.00 6.15 -14.28
C LEU A 53 -11.41 7.11 -15.31
N ASP A 54 -11.49 6.78 -16.60
CA ASP A 54 -11.00 7.63 -17.68
C ASP A 54 -11.71 8.99 -17.69
N TRP A 55 -13.02 9.01 -17.44
CA TRP A 55 -13.80 10.25 -17.33
C TRP A 55 -13.26 11.15 -16.21
N PHE A 56 -13.07 10.60 -15.00
CA PHE A 56 -12.55 11.35 -13.86
C PHE A 56 -11.11 11.82 -14.08
N GLN A 57 -10.24 10.96 -14.63
CA GLN A 57 -8.85 11.32 -14.96
C GLN A 57 -8.78 12.48 -15.95
N ASN A 58 -9.60 12.44 -17.00
CA ASN A 58 -9.64 13.50 -18.01
C ASN A 58 -10.15 14.82 -17.43
N LYS A 59 -11.21 14.79 -16.61
CA LYS A 59 -11.72 15.99 -15.93
C LYS A 59 -10.69 16.59 -14.97
N PHE A 60 -10.01 15.75 -14.20
CA PHE A 60 -8.96 16.15 -13.25
C PHE A 60 -7.79 16.84 -13.99
N LEU A 61 -7.27 16.20 -15.03
CA LEU A 61 -6.17 16.76 -15.84
C LEU A 61 -6.55 18.06 -16.54
N ASN A 62 -7.76 18.14 -17.09
CA ASN A 62 -8.23 19.36 -17.73
C ASN A 62 -8.33 20.51 -16.72
N LEU A 63 -8.85 20.23 -15.52
CA LEU A 63 -8.94 21.24 -14.46
C LEU A 63 -7.54 21.73 -14.04
N LEU A 64 -6.58 20.82 -13.82
CA LEU A 64 -5.19 21.21 -13.50
C LEU A 64 -4.57 22.07 -14.59
N LYS A 65 -4.70 21.68 -15.87
CA LYS A 65 -4.12 22.41 -17.01
C LYS A 65 -4.66 23.84 -17.16
N THR A 66 -5.84 24.14 -16.62
CA THR A 66 -6.37 25.52 -16.61
C THR A 66 -5.67 26.41 -15.58
N GLN A 67 -4.94 25.84 -14.63
CA GLN A 67 -4.19 26.59 -13.62
C GLN A 67 -2.74 26.71 -14.07
N THR A 68 -2.35 27.90 -14.52
CA THR A 68 -0.99 28.20 -15.01
C THR A 68 -0.16 29.01 -14.03
N ASP A 69 -0.73 29.45 -12.92
CA ASP A 69 -0.04 30.34 -11.98
C ASP A 69 0.75 29.50 -10.97
N SER A 70 2.03 29.81 -10.77
CA SER A 70 2.88 29.09 -9.80
C SER A 70 2.34 29.21 -8.37
N SER A 71 1.69 30.32 -8.04
CA SER A 71 1.06 30.56 -6.74
C SER A 71 -0.06 29.56 -6.39
N PHE A 72 -0.78 29.03 -7.38
CA PHE A 72 -1.79 27.99 -7.14
C PHE A 72 -1.14 26.70 -6.62
N TYR A 73 -0.09 26.24 -7.30
CA TYR A 73 0.64 25.03 -6.92
C TYR A 73 1.43 25.20 -5.62
N LEU A 74 1.94 26.41 -5.37
CA LEU A 74 2.51 26.75 -4.06
C LEU A 74 1.46 26.62 -2.95
N GLY A 75 0.22 27.04 -3.19
CA GLY A 75 -0.92 26.81 -2.30
C GLY A 75 -1.17 25.33 -1.99
N LEU A 76 -1.21 24.49 -3.03
CA LEU A 76 -1.35 23.05 -2.86
C LEU A 76 -0.16 22.43 -2.12
N PHE A 77 1.05 22.95 -2.35
CA PHE A 77 2.26 22.54 -1.65
C PHE A 77 2.18 22.85 -0.16
N LEU A 78 1.68 24.02 0.23
CA LEU A 78 1.45 24.39 1.63
C LEU A 78 0.44 23.44 2.30
N LEU A 79 -0.69 23.16 1.64
CA LEU A 79 -1.68 22.21 2.13
C LEU A 79 -1.09 20.81 2.33
N HIS A 80 -0.22 20.38 1.42
CA HIS A 80 0.48 19.11 1.51
C HIS A 80 1.48 19.12 2.67
N ASP A 81 2.29 20.16 2.79
CA ASP A 81 3.31 20.28 3.83
C ASP A 81 2.69 20.23 5.23
N PHE A 82 1.59 20.97 5.44
CA PHE A 82 0.82 20.90 6.69
C PHE A 82 0.22 19.53 6.95
N SER A 83 -0.22 18.83 5.91
CA SER A 83 -0.74 17.46 6.06
C SER A 83 0.35 16.48 6.51
N CYS A 84 1.58 16.65 6.02
CA CYS A 84 2.73 15.83 6.42
C CYS A 84 3.13 16.11 7.87
N LEU A 85 3.19 17.39 8.25
CA LEU A 85 3.45 17.79 9.64
C LEU A 85 2.41 17.20 10.59
N PHE A 86 1.12 17.36 10.26
CA PHE A 86 0.04 16.84 11.11
C PHE A 86 0.12 15.32 11.26
N HIS A 87 0.35 14.59 10.16
CA HIS A 87 0.46 13.14 10.17
C HIS A 87 1.65 12.66 11.01
N ALA A 88 2.79 13.36 10.96
CA ALA A 88 3.96 13.04 11.76
C ALA A 88 3.71 13.25 13.27
N GLU A 89 2.97 14.30 13.65
CA GLU A 89 2.62 14.59 15.05
C GLU A 89 1.47 13.73 15.58
N ASN A 90 0.53 13.33 14.72
CA ASN A 90 -0.71 12.64 15.08
C ASN A 90 -0.97 11.44 14.15
N PRO A 91 -0.11 10.40 14.20
CA PRO A 91 -0.31 9.22 13.37
C PRO A 91 -1.66 8.58 13.66
N ASN A 92 -2.35 8.13 12.62
CA ASN A 92 -3.68 7.49 12.65
C ASN A 92 -4.88 8.40 12.98
N TYR A 93 -4.67 9.71 13.11
CA TYR A 93 -5.77 10.67 13.29
C TYR A 93 -5.99 11.51 12.05
N SER A 94 -7.24 11.92 11.88
CA SER A 94 -7.59 12.98 10.94
C SER A 94 -7.57 14.33 11.66
N PRO A 95 -7.09 15.39 11.00
CA PRO A 95 -7.12 16.74 11.54
C PRO A 95 -8.51 17.36 11.54
N ILE A 96 -9.46 16.77 10.81
CA ILE A 96 -10.87 17.13 10.81
C ILE A 96 -11.64 16.00 11.48
N LYS A 97 -12.33 16.29 12.59
CA LYS A 97 -13.02 15.29 13.41
C LYS A 97 -14.06 14.47 12.61
N GLN A 98 -14.70 15.09 11.63
CA GLN A 98 -15.71 14.48 10.78
C GLN A 98 -15.13 13.67 9.61
N MET A 99 -13.83 13.79 9.34
CA MET A 99 -13.15 13.10 8.25
C MET A 99 -12.50 11.82 8.78
N ARG A 100 -12.70 10.69 8.11
CA ARG A 100 -12.06 9.43 8.52
C ARG A 100 -10.57 9.50 8.21
N ASN A 101 -9.75 8.79 8.97
CA ASN A 101 -8.30 8.74 8.72
C ASN A 101 -7.97 8.23 7.30
N GLN A 102 -8.78 7.31 6.75
CA GLN A 102 -8.64 6.83 5.37
C GLN A 102 -8.85 7.96 4.35
N ASP A 103 -9.88 8.79 4.56
CA ASP A 103 -10.14 9.95 3.69
C ASP A 103 -8.96 10.93 3.75
N PHE A 104 -8.39 11.15 4.94
CA PHE A 104 -7.21 12.01 5.10
C PHE A 104 -5.98 11.44 4.38
N ALA A 105 -5.78 10.12 4.38
CA ALA A 105 -4.72 9.50 3.59
C ALA A 105 -4.93 9.72 2.08
N VAL A 106 -6.17 9.64 1.60
CA VAL A 106 -6.52 9.92 0.20
C VAL A 106 -6.30 11.39 -0.16
N TYR A 107 -6.72 12.33 0.69
CA TYR A 107 -6.43 13.76 0.56
C TYR A 107 -4.95 14.03 0.28
N ARG A 108 -4.07 13.46 1.10
CA ARG A 108 -2.62 13.62 0.95
C ARG A 108 -2.11 13.06 -0.38
N ARG A 109 -2.65 11.91 -0.83
CA ARG A 109 -2.31 11.32 -2.13
C ARG A 109 -2.75 12.22 -3.29
N ILE A 110 -3.94 12.83 -3.21
CA ILE A 110 -4.44 13.72 -4.26
C ILE A 110 -3.59 14.99 -4.36
N LEU A 111 -3.19 15.58 -3.23
CA LEU A 111 -2.30 16.73 -3.24
C LEU A 111 -0.95 16.41 -3.88
N LYS A 112 -0.34 15.27 -3.54
CA LYS A 112 0.88 14.79 -4.19
C LYS A 112 0.66 14.67 -5.70
N LEU A 113 -0.40 13.99 -6.13
CA LEU A 113 -0.75 13.86 -7.54
C LEU A 113 -0.86 15.22 -8.25
N CYS A 114 -1.54 16.21 -7.67
CA CYS A 114 -1.61 17.56 -8.25
C CYS A 114 -0.22 18.19 -8.44
N LEU A 115 0.64 18.08 -7.42
CA LEU A 115 1.99 18.66 -7.41
C LEU A 115 2.95 17.92 -8.37
N GLU A 116 2.80 16.60 -8.49
CA GLU A 116 3.52 15.77 -9.45
C GLU A 116 3.14 16.18 -10.88
N GLN A 117 1.84 16.30 -11.17
CA GLN A 117 1.38 16.69 -12.51
C GLN A 117 1.73 18.14 -12.88
N ALA A 118 2.00 19.03 -11.91
CA ALA A 118 2.49 20.38 -12.17
C ALA A 118 3.85 20.41 -12.90
N CYS A 119 4.67 19.35 -12.79
CA CYS A 119 5.93 19.24 -13.53
C CYS A 119 5.75 19.21 -15.07
N ASP A 120 4.55 18.84 -15.56
CA ASP A 120 4.23 18.87 -17.00
C ASP A 120 3.85 20.27 -17.50
N LEU A 121 3.59 21.21 -16.61
CA LEU A 121 3.02 22.50 -16.96
C LEU A 121 4.12 23.56 -17.15
N ASP A 122 3.81 24.55 -17.98
CA ASP A 122 4.57 25.77 -18.10
C ASP A 122 3.85 26.84 -17.25
N LEU A 123 4.40 27.11 -16.08
CA LEU A 123 3.82 28.00 -15.08
C LEU A 123 4.32 29.44 -15.26
N ASN A 124 3.56 30.39 -14.74
CA ASN A 124 3.92 31.81 -14.73
C ASN A 124 3.95 32.34 -13.28
N SER A 125 4.78 33.36 -13.01
CA SER A 125 4.87 34.01 -11.69
C SER A 125 4.08 35.33 -11.59
N THR A 126 3.16 35.59 -12.51
CA THR A 126 2.51 36.91 -12.64
C THR A 126 1.61 37.28 -11.46
N ILE A 127 1.04 36.29 -10.76
CA ILE A 127 0.18 36.49 -9.62
C ILE A 127 0.93 36.11 -8.35
N GLN A 128 1.06 37.06 -7.43
CA GLN A 128 1.59 36.81 -6.10
C GLN A 128 0.55 36.08 -5.25
N GLY A 129 0.94 35.00 -4.58
CA GLY A 129 0.06 34.26 -3.69
C GLY A 129 -0.37 35.11 -2.48
N SER A 130 -1.66 35.06 -2.15
CA SER A 130 -2.24 35.63 -0.93
C SER A 130 -3.30 34.69 -0.37
N GLU A 131 -3.76 34.95 0.86
CA GLU A 131 -4.88 34.23 1.44
C GLU A 131 -6.16 34.41 0.61
N GLU A 132 -6.40 35.62 0.11
CA GLU A 132 -7.52 35.93 -0.80
C GLU A 132 -7.42 35.12 -2.10
N TYR A 133 -6.24 35.04 -2.70
CA TYR A 133 -6.04 34.25 -3.92
C TYR A 133 -6.35 32.76 -3.68
N LEU A 134 -5.92 32.19 -2.55
CA LEU A 134 -6.26 30.81 -2.21
C LEU A 134 -7.77 30.62 -1.98
N LYS A 135 -8.44 31.61 -1.37
CA LYS A 135 -9.91 31.63 -1.24
C LYS A 135 -10.61 31.73 -2.59
N GLU A 136 -10.07 32.46 -3.56
CA GLU A 136 -10.63 32.52 -4.92
C GLU A 136 -10.50 31.17 -5.66
N LYS A 137 -9.43 30.42 -5.38
CA LYS A 137 -9.16 29.09 -5.96
C LYS A 137 -9.84 27.95 -5.20
N GLU A 138 -10.59 28.27 -4.16
CA GLU A 138 -11.17 27.33 -3.23
C GLU A 138 -12.06 26.28 -3.92
N ASN A 139 -12.92 26.71 -4.86
CA ASN A 139 -13.76 25.81 -5.65
C ASN A 139 -12.93 24.88 -6.57
N THR A 140 -11.85 25.38 -7.14
CA THR A 140 -10.95 24.56 -7.98
C THR A 140 -10.29 23.46 -7.14
N ILE A 141 -9.84 23.79 -5.93
CA ILE A 141 -9.25 22.82 -5.01
C ILE A 141 -10.30 21.78 -4.60
N ASP A 142 -11.51 22.22 -4.24
CA ASP A 142 -12.65 21.36 -3.91
C ASP A 142 -12.93 20.35 -5.05
N GLU A 143 -13.03 20.82 -6.30
CA GLU A 143 -13.25 19.96 -7.47
C GLU A 143 -12.10 18.97 -7.72
N LEU A 144 -10.83 19.39 -7.59
CA LEU A 144 -9.68 18.50 -7.71
C LEU A 144 -9.69 17.39 -6.66
N LEU A 145 -10.03 17.72 -5.42
CA LEU A 145 -10.13 16.75 -4.33
C LEU A 145 -11.25 15.74 -4.58
N TYR A 146 -12.42 16.18 -5.05
CA TYR A 146 -13.51 15.28 -5.40
C TYR A 146 -13.14 14.34 -6.55
N LEU A 147 -12.63 14.90 -7.65
CA LEU A 147 -12.24 14.12 -8.83
C LEU A 147 -11.15 13.11 -8.49
N GLY A 148 -10.12 13.53 -7.76
CA GLY A 148 -9.04 12.65 -7.30
C GLY A 148 -9.54 11.55 -6.37
N ASN A 149 -10.48 11.83 -5.45
CA ASN A 149 -11.03 10.82 -4.56
C ASN A 149 -11.79 9.73 -5.34
N PHE A 150 -12.60 10.12 -6.33
CA PHE A 150 -13.31 9.17 -7.18
C PHE A 150 -12.36 8.36 -8.07
N MET A 151 -11.25 8.94 -8.54
CA MET A 151 -10.23 8.19 -9.28
C MET A 151 -9.66 7.03 -8.46
N PHE A 152 -9.26 7.30 -7.20
CA PHE A 152 -8.73 6.25 -6.32
C PHE A 152 -9.82 5.24 -5.94
N SER A 153 -11.05 5.70 -5.70
CA SER A 153 -12.18 4.84 -5.35
C SER A 153 -12.53 3.87 -6.48
N ILE A 154 -12.69 4.37 -7.71
CA ILE A 154 -12.98 3.53 -8.89
C ILE A 154 -11.82 2.58 -9.17
N SER A 155 -10.59 3.02 -8.96
CA SER A 155 -9.44 2.14 -9.13
C SER A 155 -9.43 0.98 -8.13
N ASN A 156 -9.86 1.21 -6.88
CA ASN A 156 -10.07 0.14 -5.91
C ASN A 156 -11.21 -0.79 -6.30
N LEU A 157 -12.35 -0.26 -6.77
CA LEU A 157 -13.48 -1.06 -7.27
C LEU A 157 -13.08 -1.92 -8.47
N LEU A 158 -12.31 -1.37 -9.42
CA LEU A 158 -11.69 -2.15 -10.50
C LEU A 158 -10.86 -3.28 -9.92
N ALA A 159 -10.11 -3.02 -8.85
CA ALA A 159 -9.28 -4.04 -8.26
C ALA A 159 -10.06 -5.15 -7.57
N GLU A 160 -11.10 -4.81 -6.84
CA GLU A 160 -12.04 -5.75 -6.25
C GLU A 160 -12.75 -6.58 -7.32
N GLN A 161 -13.23 -5.97 -8.40
CA GLN A 161 -13.86 -6.66 -9.54
C GLN A 161 -12.93 -7.67 -10.25
N HIS A 162 -11.62 -7.52 -10.07
CA HIS A 162 -10.62 -8.46 -10.59
C HIS A 162 -10.22 -9.54 -9.57
N LEU A 163 -10.38 -9.27 -8.28
CA LEU A 163 -9.99 -10.16 -7.17
C LEU A 163 -11.14 -11.04 -6.70
N VAL A 164 -12.37 -10.57 -6.85
CA VAL A 164 -13.60 -11.19 -6.39
C VAL A 164 -14.54 -11.33 -7.57
N GLU A 165 -15.09 -12.52 -7.76
CA GLU A 165 -16.06 -12.78 -8.83
C GLU A 165 -17.34 -11.97 -8.63
N ASP A 166 -17.83 -11.33 -9.71
CA ASP A 166 -19.10 -10.60 -9.72
C ASP A 166 -19.27 -9.63 -8.53
N CYS A 167 -18.23 -8.85 -8.23
CA CYS A 167 -18.12 -8.10 -6.98
C CYS A 167 -18.91 -6.80 -6.94
N ILE A 168 -18.83 -6.01 -8.01
CA ILE A 168 -19.29 -4.62 -8.06
C ILE A 168 -20.57 -4.51 -8.88
N ASP A 169 -21.45 -3.61 -8.46
CA ASP A 169 -22.67 -3.22 -9.15
C ASP A 169 -22.72 -1.71 -9.41
N LEU A 170 -23.49 -1.31 -10.41
CA LEU A 170 -23.81 0.09 -10.69
C LEU A 170 -25.31 0.29 -10.50
N LYS A 171 -25.67 1.19 -9.57
CA LYS A 171 -27.06 1.52 -9.26
C LYS A 171 -27.33 3.00 -9.45
N PHE A 172 -28.60 3.34 -9.57
CA PHE A 172 -29.07 4.72 -9.71
C PHE A 172 -30.12 5.02 -8.65
N THR A 173 -30.07 6.23 -8.09
CA THR A 173 -31.15 6.72 -7.21
C THR A 173 -32.41 7.03 -8.02
N GLU A 174 -33.51 7.36 -7.34
CA GLU A 174 -34.75 7.83 -7.99
C GLU A 174 -34.55 9.12 -8.80
N GLN A 175 -33.53 9.92 -8.48
CA GLN A 175 -33.13 11.12 -9.20
C GLN A 175 -32.04 10.83 -10.25
N ASP A 176 -31.86 9.57 -10.63
CA ASP A 176 -30.91 9.12 -11.65
C ASP A 176 -29.45 9.40 -11.32
N LEU A 177 -29.10 9.51 -10.04
CA LEU A 177 -27.71 9.70 -9.61
C LEU A 177 -27.02 8.35 -9.43
N PHE A 178 -25.89 8.16 -10.10
CA PHE A 178 -25.13 6.90 -10.05
C PHE A 178 -24.49 6.67 -8.69
N TYR A 179 -24.40 5.43 -8.24
CA TYR A 179 -23.47 4.98 -7.20
C TYR A 179 -22.99 3.56 -7.51
N PHE A 180 -21.78 3.26 -7.09
CA PHE A 180 -21.28 1.89 -7.06
C PHE A 180 -21.64 1.25 -5.73
N ASP A 181 -21.92 -0.04 -5.79
CA ASP A 181 -22.29 -0.87 -4.66
C ASP A 181 -21.58 -2.23 -4.80
N HIS A 182 -21.55 -3.03 -3.75
CA HIS A 182 -21.07 -4.41 -3.81
C HIS A 182 -22.25 -5.38 -3.91
N LYS A 183 -22.09 -6.40 -4.74
CA LYS A 183 -23.05 -7.49 -4.83
C LYS A 183 -22.90 -8.46 -3.66
N HIS A 184 -23.94 -9.28 -3.50
CA HIS A 184 -23.96 -10.41 -2.57
C HIS A 184 -23.78 -9.97 -1.10
N HIS A 185 -22.73 -10.44 -0.45
CA HIS A 185 -22.40 -10.16 0.96
C HIS A 185 -21.05 -9.43 1.11
N TYR A 186 -20.44 -9.02 -0.01
CA TYR A 186 -19.03 -8.65 -0.02
C TYR A 186 -18.74 -7.35 0.74
N GLU A 187 -19.59 -6.33 0.66
CA GLU A 187 -19.41 -5.07 1.42
C GLU A 187 -19.32 -5.35 2.92
N LEU A 188 -20.27 -6.11 3.48
CA LEU A 188 -20.32 -6.43 4.91
C LEU A 188 -19.05 -7.14 5.38
N ILE A 189 -18.50 -8.04 4.56
CA ILE A 189 -17.25 -8.74 4.85
C ILE A 189 -16.05 -7.78 4.76
N LEU A 190 -16.01 -6.92 3.73
CA LEU A 190 -14.95 -5.91 3.58
C LEU A 190 -14.93 -4.93 4.76
N GLU A 191 -16.09 -4.46 5.21
CA GLU A 191 -16.22 -3.59 6.37
C GLU A 191 -15.70 -4.26 7.65
N GLU A 192 -16.04 -5.53 7.86
CA GLU A 192 -15.61 -6.26 9.04
C GLU A 192 -14.08 -6.44 9.06
N PHE A 193 -13.47 -6.83 7.95
CA PHE A 193 -12.02 -6.95 7.85
C PHE A 193 -11.32 -5.59 7.89
N GLY A 194 -11.97 -4.52 7.45
CA GLY A 194 -11.51 -3.15 7.61
C GLY A 194 -11.32 -2.74 9.07
N LYS A 195 -12.15 -3.27 9.99
CA LYS A 195 -12.04 -3.00 11.44
C LYS A 195 -10.85 -3.71 12.09
N GLU A 196 -10.49 -4.90 11.62
CA GLU A 196 -9.36 -5.67 12.18
C GLU A 196 -8.01 -5.21 11.64
N HIS A 197 -7.99 -4.61 10.45
CA HIS A 197 -6.77 -4.20 9.74
C HIS A 197 -5.77 -3.40 10.60
N PRO A 198 -6.17 -2.42 11.43
CA PRO A 198 -5.24 -1.67 12.29
C PRO A 198 -4.50 -2.55 13.32
N GLU A 199 -5.18 -3.54 13.90
CA GLU A 199 -4.58 -4.43 14.90
C GLU A 199 -3.51 -5.32 14.27
N HIS A 200 -3.74 -5.78 13.03
CA HIS A 200 -2.74 -6.52 12.27
C HIS A 200 -1.50 -5.69 11.96
N LEU A 201 -1.67 -4.40 11.65
CA LEU A 201 -0.55 -3.49 11.39
C LEU A 201 0.25 -3.17 12.66
N GLN A 202 -0.39 -3.09 13.82
CA GLN A 202 0.27 -2.83 15.09
C GLN A 202 1.27 -3.94 15.48
N ASP A 203 0.95 -5.19 15.13
CA ASP A 203 1.79 -6.36 15.38
C ASP A 203 2.82 -6.65 14.28
N ALA A 204 2.83 -5.83 13.21
CA ALA A 204 3.82 -5.96 12.14
C ALA A 204 5.21 -5.57 12.65
N VAL A 205 6.23 -6.30 12.20
CA VAL A 205 7.62 -6.06 12.59
C VAL A 205 8.34 -5.23 11.54
N VAL A 206 9.15 -4.28 12.00
CA VAL A 206 9.99 -3.42 11.17
C VAL A 206 11.44 -3.51 11.62
N ASP A 207 12.37 -3.25 10.72
CA ASP A 207 13.78 -3.12 11.07
C ASP A 207 14.01 -1.83 11.84
N GLU A 208 14.34 -1.88 13.13
CA GLU A 208 14.54 -0.67 13.93
C GLU A 208 15.80 0.12 13.54
N ASN A 209 16.77 -0.51 12.88
CA ASN A 209 18.07 0.10 12.54
C ASN A 209 18.15 0.67 11.12
N HIS A 210 17.06 0.60 10.34
CA HIS A 210 17.04 0.93 8.90
C HIS A 210 17.63 2.32 8.56
N ILE A 211 17.33 3.37 9.35
CA ILE A 211 17.87 4.72 9.09
C ILE A 211 19.36 4.79 9.40
N ILE A 212 19.83 4.15 10.47
CA ILE A 212 21.24 4.19 10.87
C ILE A 212 22.08 3.47 9.81
N GLU A 213 21.68 2.26 9.42
CA GLU A 213 22.34 1.47 8.38
C GLU A 213 22.34 2.21 7.03
N PHE A 214 21.23 2.89 6.69
CA PHE A 214 21.17 3.74 5.51
C PHE A 214 22.20 4.87 5.55
N LYS A 215 22.29 5.61 6.65
CA LYS A 215 23.25 6.73 6.78
C LYS A 215 24.69 6.25 6.65
N GLU A 216 25.02 5.11 7.25
CA GLU A 216 26.35 4.49 7.14
C GLU A 216 26.67 4.07 5.71
N ALA A 217 25.72 3.40 5.04
CA ALA A 217 25.87 3.01 3.64
C ALA A 217 25.99 4.23 2.71
N PHE A 218 25.19 5.28 2.95
CA PHE A 218 25.24 6.52 2.19
C PHE A 218 26.62 7.17 2.31
N LYS A 219 27.15 7.29 3.54
CA LYS A 219 28.50 7.79 3.79
C LYS A 219 29.56 6.99 3.06
N LYS A 220 29.47 5.65 3.12
CA LYS A 220 30.40 4.76 2.43
C LYS A 220 30.35 4.90 0.91
N CYS A 221 29.15 4.97 0.32
CA CYS A 221 28.99 4.90 -1.13
C CYS A 221 29.09 6.26 -1.82
N PHE A 222 28.79 7.36 -1.14
CA PHE A 222 28.85 8.71 -1.70
C PHE A 222 29.94 9.59 -1.08
N ASN A 223 30.70 9.07 -0.12
CA ASN A 223 31.77 9.79 0.59
C ASN A 223 31.29 11.12 1.21
N THR A 224 30.07 11.13 1.76
CA THR A 224 29.48 12.29 2.44
C THR A 224 28.47 11.86 3.50
N ASP A 225 28.41 12.58 4.61
CA ASP A 225 27.40 12.34 5.63
C ASP A 225 26.02 12.70 5.10
N PHE A 226 25.05 11.79 5.24
CA PHE A 226 23.69 11.99 4.74
C PHE A 226 23.03 13.24 5.35
N ASP A 227 23.36 13.59 6.60
CA ASP A 227 22.83 14.77 7.29
C ASP A 227 23.26 16.10 6.64
N ASN A 228 24.28 16.09 5.76
CA ASN A 228 24.64 17.25 4.95
C ASN A 228 23.52 17.63 3.96
N ILE A 229 22.66 16.69 3.55
CA ILE A 229 21.55 16.92 2.62
C ILE A 229 20.45 17.80 3.23
N PRO A 230 19.80 17.42 4.36
CA PRO A 230 18.84 18.31 5.01
C PRO A 230 19.47 19.62 5.51
N ASN A 231 20.74 19.61 5.94
CA ASN A 231 21.45 20.85 6.29
C ASN A 231 21.60 21.78 5.08
N THR A 232 21.83 21.23 3.88
CA THR A 232 21.88 22.04 2.64
C THR A 232 20.53 22.70 2.35
N PHE A 233 19.42 21.99 2.54
CA PHE A 233 18.09 22.60 2.38
C PHE A 233 17.85 23.71 3.40
N GLN A 234 18.23 23.50 4.66
CA GLN A 234 18.11 24.50 5.71
C GLN A 234 18.88 25.78 5.36
N ILE A 235 20.15 25.66 4.93
CA ILE A 235 20.97 26.81 4.54
C ILE A 235 20.34 27.59 3.38
N ILE A 236 19.83 26.88 2.36
CA ILE A 236 19.16 27.53 1.23
C ILE A 236 17.90 28.26 1.71
N HIS A 237 17.05 27.62 2.51
CA HIS A 237 15.83 28.24 3.03
C HIS A 237 16.13 29.47 3.90
N ASP A 238 17.14 29.42 4.75
CA ASP A 238 17.54 30.55 5.61
C ASP A 238 18.09 31.74 4.81
N SER A 239 18.53 31.50 3.56
CA SER A 239 19.00 32.55 2.65
C SER A 239 17.90 33.20 1.81
N LEU A 240 16.69 32.65 1.83
CA LEU A 240 15.54 33.12 1.04
C LEU A 240 14.61 33.99 1.90
N ASP A 241 14.20 35.15 1.38
CA ASP A 241 13.21 36.01 2.05
C ASP A 241 11.86 35.28 2.28
N SER A 242 11.53 34.34 1.39
CA SER A 242 10.34 33.49 1.46
C SER A 242 10.53 32.21 2.29
N GLY A 243 11.72 32.00 2.85
CA GLY A 243 12.06 30.83 3.66
C GLY A 243 11.88 29.51 2.90
N LYS A 244 11.32 28.50 3.59
CA LYS A 244 11.11 27.13 3.06
C LYS A 244 10.07 27.00 1.94
N TYR A 245 9.44 28.10 1.53
CA TYR A 245 8.44 28.10 0.46
C TYR A 245 8.90 28.90 -0.77
N GLY A 246 10.18 29.28 -0.82
CA GLY A 246 10.77 29.93 -1.97
C GLY A 246 11.16 28.95 -3.09
N PHE A 247 11.11 29.45 -4.32
CA PHE A 247 11.59 28.73 -5.49
C PHE A 247 13.12 28.79 -5.60
N ILE A 248 13.75 27.66 -5.87
CA ILE A 248 15.21 27.51 -5.90
C ILE A 248 15.64 27.00 -7.27
N GLU A 249 16.58 27.65 -7.96
CA GLU A 249 17.14 27.01 -9.15
C GLU A 249 17.86 25.72 -8.76
N TRP A 250 17.53 24.61 -9.44
CA TRP A 250 17.98 23.27 -9.04
C TRP A 250 19.50 23.13 -8.89
N LYS A 251 20.27 23.84 -9.73
CA LYS A 251 21.74 23.85 -9.70
C LYS A 251 22.34 24.24 -8.34
N TYR A 252 21.61 25.02 -7.53
CA TYR A 252 22.10 25.50 -6.26
C TYR A 252 22.20 24.42 -5.18
N PHE A 253 21.50 23.28 -5.30
CA PHE A 253 21.63 22.20 -4.33
C PHE A 253 23.06 21.64 -4.28
N ALA A 254 23.62 21.25 -5.43
CA ALA A 254 24.97 20.70 -5.50
C ALA A 254 26.06 21.77 -5.24
N ILE A 255 25.82 23.02 -5.64
CA ILE A 255 26.74 24.15 -5.36
C ILE A 255 26.85 24.39 -3.86
N ASN A 256 25.73 24.45 -3.14
CA ASN A 256 25.74 24.67 -1.69
C ASN A 256 26.31 23.45 -0.95
N LEU A 257 25.98 22.22 -1.38
CA LEU A 257 26.56 21.01 -0.80
C LEU A 257 28.09 20.99 -0.96
N ASN A 258 28.59 21.46 -2.10
CA ASN A 258 30.04 21.62 -2.33
C ASN A 258 30.64 22.71 -1.44
N HIS A 259 30.03 23.89 -1.41
CA HIS A 259 30.57 25.04 -0.68
C HIS A 259 30.65 24.81 0.84
N PHE A 260 29.59 24.26 1.43
CA PHE A 260 29.48 24.11 2.89
C PHE A 260 30.03 22.79 3.42
N PHE A 261 30.04 21.72 2.60
CA PHE A 261 30.40 20.37 3.05
C PHE A 261 31.49 19.71 2.21
N ASN A 262 32.10 20.43 1.26
CA ASN A 262 33.19 19.96 0.40
C ASN A 262 32.84 18.70 -0.43
N VAL A 263 31.55 18.44 -0.69
CA VAL A 263 31.13 17.33 -1.56
C VAL A 263 31.34 17.71 -3.01
N PRO A 264 31.99 16.88 -3.86
CA PRO A 264 32.14 17.20 -5.28
C PRO A 264 30.80 17.47 -5.97
N ILE A 265 30.73 18.50 -6.82
CA ILE A 265 29.49 18.90 -7.51
C ILE A 265 28.86 17.72 -8.28
N GLU A 266 29.66 16.88 -8.93
CA GLU A 266 29.15 15.70 -9.63
C GLU A 266 28.47 14.70 -8.68
N THR A 267 29.05 14.50 -7.49
CA THR A 267 28.46 13.64 -6.44
C THR A 267 27.18 14.27 -5.89
N GLY A 268 27.19 15.58 -5.64
CA GLY A 268 25.99 16.33 -5.24
C GLY A 268 24.87 16.20 -6.28
N ASN A 269 25.18 16.37 -7.57
CA ASN A 269 24.21 16.19 -8.65
C ASN A 269 23.61 14.78 -8.66
N LYS A 270 24.42 13.72 -8.54
CA LYS A 270 23.92 12.34 -8.44
C LYS A 270 22.96 12.16 -7.26
N ILE A 271 23.32 12.68 -6.08
CA ILE A 271 22.49 12.60 -4.88
C ILE A 271 21.16 13.31 -5.10
N PHE A 272 21.17 14.59 -5.48
CA PHE A 272 19.95 15.38 -5.62
C PHE A 272 19.08 14.93 -6.78
N SER A 273 19.65 14.41 -7.88
CA SER A 273 18.85 13.84 -8.97
C SER A 273 18.03 12.65 -8.51
N GLY A 274 18.59 11.76 -7.67
CA GLY A 274 17.84 10.65 -7.08
C GLY A 274 16.72 11.07 -6.11
N LEU A 275 16.72 12.33 -5.66
CA LEU A 275 15.67 12.94 -4.84
C LEU A 275 14.69 13.81 -5.64
N THR A 276 14.92 13.95 -6.95
CA THR A 276 14.20 14.91 -7.79
C THR A 276 13.17 14.22 -8.67
N LEU A 277 11.96 14.77 -8.67
CA LEU A 277 10.91 14.50 -9.64
C LEU A 277 10.77 15.70 -10.58
N ASN A 278 10.70 15.43 -11.88
CA ASN A 278 10.58 16.44 -12.92
C ASN A 278 9.74 15.90 -14.08
N ARG A 279 9.60 16.70 -15.15
CA ARG A 279 8.84 16.33 -16.36
C ARG A 279 9.30 15.01 -17.01
N GLU A 280 10.59 14.68 -16.92
CA GLU A 280 11.19 13.54 -17.62
C GLU A 280 10.99 12.21 -16.90
N ASN A 281 10.92 12.23 -15.56
CA ASN A 281 10.87 11.00 -14.77
C ASN A 281 9.54 10.78 -14.04
N LYS A 282 8.66 11.79 -13.95
CA LYS A 282 7.35 11.61 -13.30
C LYS A 282 6.47 10.63 -14.06
N MET A 283 5.51 10.06 -13.35
CA MET A 283 4.48 9.22 -13.94
C MET A 283 3.31 10.03 -14.51
N THR A 284 2.57 9.39 -15.41
CA THR A 284 1.24 9.87 -15.81
C THR A 284 0.22 9.68 -14.68
N VAL A 285 -0.90 10.40 -14.73
CA VAL A 285 -1.99 10.24 -13.75
C VAL A 285 -2.46 8.79 -13.66
N SER A 286 -2.68 8.13 -14.80
CA SER A 286 -3.15 6.74 -14.83
C SER A 286 -2.13 5.81 -14.16
N GLU A 287 -0.84 5.99 -14.43
CA GLU A 287 0.20 5.20 -13.77
C GLU A 287 0.30 5.48 -12.28
N GLU A 288 0.15 6.73 -11.83
CA GLU A 288 0.15 7.06 -10.41
C GLU A 288 -0.97 6.35 -9.64
N VAL A 289 -2.15 6.25 -10.24
CA VAL A 289 -3.31 5.57 -9.66
C VAL A 289 -3.07 4.05 -9.57
N TYR A 290 -2.48 3.44 -10.60
CA TYR A 290 -2.29 1.97 -10.66
C TYR A 290 -0.97 1.44 -10.08
N LYS A 291 0.09 2.26 -10.02
CA LYS A 291 1.45 1.86 -9.61
C LYS A 291 1.88 2.61 -8.34
N PRO A 292 1.20 2.44 -7.20
CA PRO A 292 1.46 3.26 -6.00
C PRO A 292 2.84 3.04 -5.36
N HIS A 293 3.55 1.96 -5.69
CA HIS A 293 4.91 1.65 -5.19
C HIS A 293 6.03 1.87 -6.20
N ASN A 294 5.77 2.62 -7.27
CA ASN A 294 6.85 3.12 -8.11
C ASN A 294 7.59 4.22 -7.35
N ILE A 295 8.92 4.21 -7.41
CA ILE A 295 9.79 5.17 -6.73
C ILE A 295 9.84 6.54 -7.42
N ASN A 296 9.35 6.65 -8.66
CA ASN A 296 9.23 7.92 -9.36
C ASN A 296 7.93 8.63 -8.99
N LYS A 297 7.80 8.93 -7.69
CA LYS A 297 6.68 9.65 -7.07
C LYS A 297 7.21 10.65 -6.05
N PHE A 298 6.43 11.69 -5.76
CA PHE A 298 6.75 12.67 -4.73
C PHE A 298 6.83 12.04 -3.33
N LEU A 299 6.20 10.88 -3.13
CA LEU A 299 6.35 10.06 -1.92
C LEU A 299 7.79 9.57 -1.67
N TYR A 300 8.62 9.45 -2.71
CA TYR A 300 9.99 8.95 -2.60
C TYR A 300 11.04 9.98 -3.05
N ARG A 301 10.63 10.96 -3.87
CA ARG A 301 11.48 12.00 -4.46
C ARG A 301 10.98 13.39 -4.02
N PRO A 302 11.53 13.96 -2.92
CA PRO A 302 10.96 15.13 -2.25
C PRO A 302 11.24 16.48 -2.93
N ILE A 303 12.03 16.53 -4.00
CA ILE A 303 12.30 17.76 -4.75
C ILE A 303 11.44 17.74 -6.02
N LEU A 304 10.53 18.69 -6.17
CA LEU A 304 9.77 18.87 -7.40
C LEU A 304 10.41 19.98 -8.23
N VAL A 305 10.58 19.74 -9.53
CA VAL A 305 11.05 20.76 -10.48
C VAL A 305 9.92 21.19 -11.42
N TRP A 306 9.56 22.46 -11.35
CA TRP A 306 8.57 23.10 -12.20
C TRP A 306 9.22 24.08 -13.16
N LYS A 307 8.61 24.25 -14.34
CA LYS A 307 9.04 25.27 -15.30
C LYS A 307 8.23 26.54 -15.06
N ILE A 308 8.85 27.57 -14.49
CA ILE A 308 8.23 28.87 -14.17
C ILE A 308 8.89 29.96 -15.02
N ASP A 309 8.11 30.68 -15.81
CA ASP A 309 8.56 31.71 -16.75
C ASP A 309 9.70 31.22 -17.67
N GLY A 310 9.60 29.95 -18.08
CA GLY A 310 10.60 29.30 -18.94
C GLY A 310 11.80 28.68 -18.21
N ASN A 311 11.97 28.91 -16.91
CA ASN A 311 13.13 28.46 -16.13
C ASN A 311 12.78 27.30 -15.16
N PRO A 312 13.71 26.37 -14.92
CA PRO A 312 13.48 25.26 -13.99
C PRO A 312 13.71 25.70 -12.53
N TYR A 313 12.63 25.72 -11.76
CA TYR A 313 12.66 26.00 -10.33
C TYR A 313 12.25 24.78 -9.52
N SER A 314 12.93 24.60 -8.39
CA SER A 314 12.72 23.52 -7.45
C SER A 314 11.95 24.00 -6.24
N ILE A 315 11.15 23.10 -5.67
CA ILE A 315 10.48 23.28 -4.39
C ILE A 315 10.65 22.03 -3.53
N ILE A 316 10.93 22.23 -2.24
CA ILE A 316 11.13 21.18 -1.24
C ILE A 316 10.81 21.74 0.15
N SER A 317 10.32 20.87 1.04
CA SER A 317 10.08 21.18 2.46
C SER A 317 10.80 20.17 3.33
N ARG A 318 10.96 20.48 4.61
CA ARG A 318 11.53 19.54 5.58
C ARG A 318 10.59 18.34 5.76
N GLU A 319 9.30 18.56 5.77
CA GLU A 319 8.29 17.57 6.07
C GLU A 319 8.11 16.59 4.89
N SER A 320 8.07 17.09 3.65
CA SER A 320 8.08 16.21 2.46
C SER A 320 9.38 15.42 2.34
N PHE A 321 10.52 16.02 2.70
CA PHE A 321 11.81 15.32 2.74
C PHE A 321 11.82 14.18 3.76
N VAL A 322 11.42 14.44 5.00
CA VAL A 322 11.38 13.42 6.06
C VAL A 322 10.46 12.26 5.67
N GLU A 323 9.26 12.56 5.18
CA GLU A 323 8.33 11.51 4.73
C GLU A 323 8.94 10.67 3.59
N SER A 324 9.62 11.31 2.65
CA SER A 324 10.25 10.60 1.54
C SER A 324 11.37 9.68 2.01
N MET A 325 12.15 10.10 3.00
CA MET A 325 13.25 9.28 3.51
C MET A 325 12.74 8.10 4.32
N VAL A 326 11.68 8.28 5.11
CA VAL A 326 10.97 7.16 5.76
C VAL A 326 10.43 6.21 4.69
N SER A 327 9.83 6.73 3.63
CA SER A 327 9.26 5.91 2.55
C SER A 327 10.31 5.12 1.78
N LEU A 328 11.45 5.71 1.42
CA LEU A 328 12.54 5.00 0.76
C LEU A 328 13.09 3.87 1.63
N THR A 329 13.35 4.17 2.90
CA THR A 329 14.03 3.24 3.81
C THR A 329 13.13 2.11 4.31
N THR A 330 11.81 2.35 4.43
CA THR A 330 10.84 1.32 4.87
C THR A 330 10.09 0.62 3.74
N ASN A 331 9.85 1.32 2.61
CA ASN A 331 8.99 0.83 1.53
C ASN A 331 9.67 0.70 0.15
N ALA A 332 10.97 1.01 0.02
CA ALA A 332 11.72 0.83 -1.23
C ALA A 332 12.93 -0.11 -1.07
N PHE A 333 13.90 0.20 -0.19
CA PHE A 333 15.15 -0.57 -0.10
C PHE A 333 14.92 -2.04 0.29
N GLY A 334 14.01 -2.30 1.23
CA GLY A 334 13.58 -3.65 1.62
C GLY A 334 12.96 -4.46 0.48
N TRP A 335 12.64 -3.83 -0.65
CA TRP A 335 12.10 -4.46 -1.86
C TRP A 335 13.02 -4.33 -3.06
N ASN A 336 14.32 -4.15 -2.80
CA ASN A 336 15.37 -4.04 -3.81
C ASN A 336 15.13 -2.89 -4.81
N LYS A 337 14.56 -1.77 -4.33
CA LYS A 337 14.30 -0.56 -5.12
C LYS A 337 15.08 0.63 -4.56
N CYS A 338 15.72 1.39 -5.43
CA CYS A 338 16.34 2.67 -5.12
C CYS A 338 16.31 3.57 -6.36
N PRO A 339 16.45 4.91 -6.21
CA PRO A 339 16.58 5.82 -7.35
C PRO A 339 17.68 5.36 -8.30
N ASP A 340 17.40 5.37 -9.61
CA ASP A 340 18.36 4.92 -10.63
C ASP A 340 19.66 5.74 -10.59
N GLU A 341 19.56 7.02 -10.23
CA GLU A 341 20.67 7.95 -10.12
C GLU A 341 21.63 7.62 -8.97
N TRP A 342 21.18 6.80 -8.01
CA TRP A 342 21.99 6.33 -6.88
C TRP A 342 22.64 4.97 -7.14
N LYS A 343 22.29 4.29 -8.23
CA LYS A 343 22.81 2.96 -8.52
C LYS A 343 24.31 3.00 -8.82
N ASN A 344 25.03 2.25 -8.01
CA ASN A 344 26.42 1.87 -8.16
C ASN A 344 26.66 0.60 -7.35
N ASP A 345 27.74 -0.13 -7.64
CA ASP A 345 28.06 -1.41 -7.00
C ASP A 345 27.99 -1.35 -5.46
N CYS A 346 28.42 -0.24 -4.86
CA CYS A 346 28.37 -0.05 -3.40
C CYS A 346 26.93 0.06 -2.89
N PHE A 347 26.13 0.98 -3.45
CA PHE A 347 24.78 1.25 -2.96
C PHE A 347 23.81 0.12 -3.30
N GLU A 348 23.97 -0.52 -4.45
CA GLU A 348 23.19 -1.72 -4.83
C GLU A 348 23.49 -2.90 -3.91
N SER A 349 24.75 -3.08 -3.49
CA SER A 349 25.11 -4.10 -2.51
C SER A 349 24.43 -3.86 -1.15
N TYR A 350 24.34 -2.60 -0.71
CA TYR A 350 23.59 -2.22 0.49
C TYR A 350 22.09 -2.51 0.33
N VAL A 351 21.46 -2.05 -0.76
CA VAL A 351 20.03 -2.30 -1.01
C VAL A 351 19.72 -3.80 -1.04
N LYS A 352 20.58 -4.61 -1.65
CA LYS A 352 20.48 -6.07 -1.66
C LYS A 352 20.63 -6.67 -0.26
N SER A 353 21.51 -6.13 0.59
CA SER A 353 21.64 -6.61 1.97
C SER A 353 20.40 -6.30 2.80
N VAL A 354 19.80 -5.12 2.60
CA VAL A 354 18.53 -4.76 3.25
C VAL A 354 17.40 -5.68 2.80
N TYR A 355 17.28 -5.97 1.50
CA TYR A 355 16.31 -6.93 0.98
C TYR A 355 16.43 -8.32 1.64
N VAL A 356 17.64 -8.88 1.71
CA VAL A 356 17.89 -10.19 2.35
C VAL A 356 17.65 -10.15 3.86
N LYS A 357 17.97 -9.03 4.52
CA LYS A 357 17.70 -8.85 5.95
C LYS A 357 16.20 -8.81 6.19
N ASN A 358 15.46 -8.07 5.37
CA ASN A 358 14.01 -7.90 5.47
C ASN A 358 13.31 -9.27 5.50
N ASP A 359 13.64 -10.18 4.58
CA ASP A 359 13.09 -11.55 4.52
C ASP A 359 13.19 -12.28 5.87
N LYS A 360 14.28 -12.08 6.63
CA LYS A 360 14.52 -12.78 7.92
C LYS A 360 13.77 -12.17 9.10
N ILE A 361 13.30 -10.93 9.02
CA ILE A 361 12.68 -10.22 10.16
C ILE A 361 11.40 -10.94 10.60
N LEU A 362 10.58 -11.37 9.64
CA LEU A 362 9.33 -12.08 9.90
C LEU A 362 9.60 -13.45 10.51
N GLU A 363 10.54 -14.20 9.93
CA GLU A 363 10.94 -15.52 10.44
C GLU A 363 11.44 -15.44 11.89
N ASN A 364 12.30 -14.47 12.19
CA ASN A 364 12.83 -14.28 13.53
C ASN A 364 11.73 -13.91 14.54
N ALA A 365 10.70 -13.17 14.12
CA ALA A 365 9.55 -12.85 14.96
C ALA A 365 8.68 -14.09 15.21
N ALA A 366 8.40 -14.89 14.19
CA ALA A 366 7.67 -16.15 14.31
C ALA A 366 8.40 -17.14 15.24
N GLU A 367 9.73 -17.27 15.10
CA GLU A 367 10.56 -18.10 15.97
C GLU A 367 10.45 -17.69 17.44
N LYS A 368 10.42 -16.38 17.74
CA LYS A 368 10.24 -15.89 19.11
C LYS A 368 8.89 -16.31 19.69
N ILE A 369 7.82 -16.29 18.89
CA ILE A 369 6.47 -16.74 19.31
C ILE A 369 6.49 -18.24 19.64
N LEU A 370 7.09 -19.06 18.77
CA LEU A 370 7.19 -20.51 18.97
C LEU A 370 8.01 -20.85 20.23
N LYS A 371 9.17 -20.22 20.41
CA LYS A 371 10.03 -20.41 21.59
C LYS A 371 9.33 -20.00 22.89
N LYS A 372 8.66 -18.84 22.89
CA LYS A 372 7.93 -18.34 24.07
C LYS A 372 6.85 -19.32 24.54
N ASN A 373 6.23 -20.02 23.61
CA ASN A 373 5.16 -20.99 23.88
C ASN A 373 5.66 -22.44 23.98
N ASN A 374 6.98 -22.67 24.04
CA ASN A 374 7.60 -24.01 24.11
C ASN A 374 7.13 -24.96 23.00
N ILE A 375 6.86 -24.44 21.81
CA ILE A 375 6.48 -25.25 20.65
C ILE A 375 7.73 -25.91 20.08
N ILE A 376 7.63 -27.18 19.70
CA ILE A 376 8.70 -27.90 19.00
C ILE A 376 8.65 -27.50 17.53
N PHE A 377 9.78 -27.06 16.98
CA PHE A 377 9.90 -26.66 15.58
C PHE A 377 11.32 -26.84 15.05
N ASP A 378 11.46 -26.81 13.72
CA ASP A 378 12.72 -26.56 13.02
C ASP A 378 12.47 -25.52 11.90
N ARG A 379 13.52 -24.82 11.45
CA ARG A 379 13.45 -23.77 10.44
C ARG A 379 14.54 -23.90 9.37
N ASN A 380 14.28 -23.41 8.17
CA ASN A 380 15.19 -23.46 7.01
C ASN A 380 15.66 -24.90 6.71
N ILE A 381 14.71 -25.83 6.64
CA ILE A 381 14.96 -27.26 6.51
C ILE A 381 15.22 -27.59 5.04
N LYS A 382 16.49 -27.88 4.73
CA LYS A 382 16.92 -28.44 3.43
C LYS A 382 17.15 -29.94 3.47
N ASN A 383 17.35 -30.49 4.67
CA ASN A 383 17.62 -31.90 4.88
C ASN A 383 16.87 -32.40 6.12
N LEU A 384 16.13 -33.50 5.98
CA LEU A 384 15.57 -34.23 7.12
C LEU A 384 16.67 -35.06 7.78
N LYS A 385 16.86 -34.83 9.07
CA LYS A 385 17.93 -35.49 9.85
C LYS A 385 17.58 -36.93 10.19
N LYS A 386 18.58 -37.79 10.21
CA LYS A 386 18.46 -39.20 10.63
C LYS A 386 19.44 -39.53 11.75
N TRP A 387 19.11 -40.53 12.57
CA TRP A 387 19.97 -40.98 13.67
C TRP A 387 21.33 -41.48 13.17
N ASN A 388 21.36 -42.05 11.96
CA ASN A 388 22.56 -42.55 11.32
C ASN A 388 23.37 -41.49 10.54
N ASN A 389 23.00 -40.20 10.65
CA ASN A 389 23.56 -39.07 9.89
C ASN A 389 23.42 -39.16 8.36
N GLN A 390 22.68 -40.14 7.82
CA GLN A 390 22.35 -40.21 6.38
C GLN A 390 21.09 -39.38 6.11
N ASN A 391 21.24 -38.06 6.22
CA ASN A 391 20.15 -37.12 6.07
C ASN A 391 19.52 -37.19 4.67
N ILE A 392 18.21 -36.92 4.58
CA ILE A 392 17.48 -36.89 3.30
C ILE A 392 17.43 -35.44 2.81
N ASN A 393 18.01 -35.17 1.64
CA ASN A 393 17.87 -33.87 0.98
C ASN A 393 16.43 -33.70 0.47
N ILE A 394 15.76 -32.64 0.93
CA ILE A 394 14.40 -32.26 0.52
C ILE A 394 14.37 -30.95 -0.30
N ASP A 395 15.48 -30.22 -0.40
CA ASP A 395 15.63 -29.03 -1.26
C ASP A 395 15.82 -29.45 -2.72
N ASN A 396 14.76 -30.04 -3.28
CA ASN A 396 14.70 -30.61 -4.61
C ASN A 396 13.32 -30.36 -5.26
N ALA A 397 13.11 -30.88 -6.47
CA ALA A 397 11.88 -30.65 -7.22
C ALA A 397 10.62 -31.26 -6.60
N ASP A 398 10.76 -32.28 -5.75
CA ASP A 398 9.64 -33.04 -5.17
C ASP A 398 9.07 -32.36 -3.91
N CYS A 399 9.89 -31.63 -3.16
CA CYS A 399 9.48 -30.87 -1.99
C CYS A 399 9.89 -29.40 -2.12
N GLY A 400 11.20 -29.14 -1.97
CA GLY A 400 11.81 -27.83 -1.81
C GLY A 400 12.10 -27.53 -0.35
N GLU A 401 12.94 -26.53 -0.09
CA GLU A 401 13.21 -25.99 1.26
C GLU A 401 11.93 -25.64 2.03
N LEU A 402 11.89 -25.95 3.33
CA LEU A 402 10.80 -25.60 4.24
C LEU A 402 11.25 -24.47 5.18
N ASP A 403 10.54 -23.35 5.17
CA ASP A 403 10.92 -22.19 6.00
C ASP A 403 10.73 -22.52 7.49
N PHE A 404 9.57 -23.10 7.85
CA PHE A 404 9.26 -23.60 9.19
C PHE A 404 8.47 -24.91 9.15
N VAL A 405 8.76 -25.80 10.09
CA VAL A 405 7.86 -26.88 10.48
C VAL A 405 7.72 -26.88 11.99
N PHE A 406 6.50 -26.84 12.50
CA PHE A 406 6.24 -26.86 13.94
C PHE A 406 5.11 -27.81 14.32
N ILE A 407 5.16 -28.30 15.55
CA ILE A 407 4.28 -29.36 16.04
C ILE A 407 3.43 -28.83 17.18
N THR A 408 2.12 -28.96 17.01
CA THR A 408 1.13 -28.78 18.07
C THR A 408 0.60 -30.14 18.51
N ASN A 409 -0.20 -30.19 19.59
CA ASN A 409 -0.74 -31.46 20.11
C ASN A 409 -1.55 -32.26 19.08
N ASN A 410 -2.13 -31.60 18.07
CA ASN A 410 -3.07 -32.23 17.15
C ASN A 410 -2.58 -32.26 15.70
N LYS A 411 -1.61 -31.41 15.34
CA LYS A 411 -1.22 -31.18 13.94
C LYS A 411 0.25 -30.81 13.80
N ILE A 412 0.80 -31.12 12.64
CA ILE A 412 2.06 -30.60 12.12
C ILE A 412 1.73 -29.46 11.16
N TYR A 413 2.33 -28.30 11.37
CA TYR A 413 2.20 -27.18 10.45
C TYR A 413 3.47 -27.03 9.62
N ILE A 414 3.30 -26.98 8.31
CA ILE A 414 4.31 -26.50 7.37
C ILE A 414 4.01 -25.05 7.10
N CYS A 415 5.00 -24.19 7.33
CA CYS A 415 4.83 -22.76 7.26
C CYS A 415 5.85 -22.16 6.29
N ASP A 416 5.34 -21.46 5.28
CA ASP A 416 6.15 -20.64 4.38
C ASP A 416 6.00 -19.16 4.75
N SER A 417 7.13 -18.47 4.98
CA SER A 417 7.12 -17.03 5.21
C SER A 417 7.14 -16.31 3.86
N LYS A 418 6.30 -15.28 3.73
CA LYS A 418 6.22 -14.41 2.55
C LYS A 418 6.28 -12.97 3.01
N HIS A 419 7.43 -12.35 2.76
CA HIS A 419 7.62 -10.94 3.02
C HIS A 419 6.99 -10.14 1.89
N LEU A 420 5.76 -9.70 2.11
CA LEU A 420 5.01 -8.85 1.19
C LEU A 420 5.27 -7.38 1.51
N VAL A 421 5.36 -6.56 0.47
CA VAL A 421 5.33 -5.10 0.64
C VAL A 421 4.03 -4.74 1.33
N SER A 422 4.07 -3.92 2.38
CA SER A 422 2.86 -3.43 3.03
C SER A 422 1.97 -2.71 2.02
N ARG A 423 0.73 -3.18 1.90
CA ARG A 423 -0.26 -2.64 0.96
C ARG A 423 -1.49 -2.19 1.75
N TYR A 424 -2.09 -1.09 1.32
CA TYR A 424 -3.19 -0.45 2.01
C TYR A 424 -4.39 -0.18 1.10
N ASP A 425 -4.35 -0.65 -0.14
CA ASP A 425 -5.40 -0.46 -1.13
C ASP A 425 -5.52 -1.68 -2.04
N MET A 426 -6.70 -1.85 -2.63
CA MET A 426 -7.07 -3.07 -3.37
C MET A 426 -6.24 -3.27 -4.63
N ASN A 427 -5.83 -2.17 -5.29
CA ASN A 427 -4.96 -2.24 -6.46
C ASN A 427 -3.67 -3.00 -6.20
N ASN A 428 -3.12 -2.80 -5.01
CA ASN A 428 -1.86 -3.43 -4.64
C ASN A 428 -1.99 -4.92 -4.34
N TYR A 429 -3.13 -5.35 -3.80
CA TYR A 429 -3.38 -6.76 -3.48
C TYR A 429 -3.48 -7.65 -4.72
N LYS A 430 -3.72 -7.10 -5.91
CA LYS A 430 -3.65 -7.86 -7.18
C LYS A 430 -2.31 -8.56 -7.38
N ASN A 431 -1.21 -7.90 -7.03
CA ASN A 431 0.12 -8.49 -7.18
C ASN A 431 0.27 -9.69 -6.25
N ASP A 432 -0.15 -9.55 -5.00
CA ASP A 432 -0.11 -10.63 -4.02
C ASP A 432 -0.98 -11.80 -4.49
N TYR A 433 -2.22 -11.52 -4.92
CA TYR A 433 -3.12 -12.53 -5.49
C TYR A 433 -2.47 -13.30 -6.64
N ALA A 434 -1.77 -12.60 -7.54
CA ALA A 434 -1.07 -13.27 -8.64
C ALA A 434 0.02 -14.23 -8.14
N TYR A 435 0.79 -13.86 -7.11
CA TYR A 435 1.80 -14.75 -6.52
C TYR A 435 1.20 -15.95 -5.78
N PHE A 436 0.06 -15.80 -5.13
CA PHE A 436 -0.60 -16.90 -4.41
C PHE A 436 -1.38 -17.83 -5.33
N GLU A 437 -2.08 -17.30 -6.34
CA GLU A 437 -3.11 -18.06 -7.07
C GLU A 437 -2.84 -18.20 -8.58
N THR A 438 -2.54 -17.13 -9.32
CA THR A 438 -2.59 -17.19 -10.80
C THR A 438 -1.24 -17.45 -11.49
N ASN A 439 -0.12 -17.12 -10.84
CA ASN A 439 1.21 -17.34 -11.42
C ASN A 439 1.50 -18.83 -11.71
N LYS A 440 2.31 -19.10 -12.75
CA LYS A 440 2.67 -20.48 -13.13
C LYS A 440 3.27 -21.27 -11.96
N ARG A 441 4.16 -20.63 -11.20
CA ARG A 441 4.77 -21.13 -9.95
C ARG A 441 4.23 -20.36 -8.75
N ASN A 442 2.92 -20.44 -8.54
CA ASN A 442 2.28 -19.77 -7.41
C ASN A 442 2.61 -20.45 -6.06
N TYR A 443 2.38 -19.75 -4.96
CA TYR A 443 2.67 -20.24 -3.62
C TYR A 443 1.77 -21.40 -3.22
N ASN A 444 0.48 -21.40 -3.57
CA ASN A 444 -0.45 -22.48 -3.22
C ASN A 444 -0.03 -23.83 -3.81
N LYS A 445 0.42 -23.86 -5.07
CA LYS A 445 0.96 -25.07 -5.73
C LYS A 445 2.23 -25.57 -5.03
N THR A 446 3.09 -24.65 -4.60
CA THR A 446 4.32 -25.00 -3.88
C THR A 446 4.00 -25.60 -2.51
N MET A 447 3.05 -25.01 -1.79
CA MET A 447 2.58 -25.54 -0.50
C MET A 447 1.91 -26.91 -0.64
N LYS A 448 1.03 -27.12 -1.64
CA LYS A 448 0.45 -28.44 -1.95
C LYS A 448 1.52 -29.52 -2.14
N ARG A 449 2.56 -29.20 -2.89
CA ARG A 449 3.68 -30.11 -3.13
C ARG A 449 4.40 -30.47 -1.82
N LYS A 450 4.72 -29.48 -0.99
CA LYS A 450 5.36 -29.68 0.32
C LYS A 450 4.50 -30.56 1.26
N ILE A 451 3.21 -30.26 1.38
CA ILE A 451 2.26 -31.06 2.19
C ILE A 451 2.22 -32.49 1.68
N LYS A 452 2.03 -32.69 0.36
CA LYS A 452 1.94 -34.02 -0.23
C LYS A 452 3.20 -34.84 0.08
N PHE A 453 4.38 -34.27 -0.18
CA PHE A 453 5.65 -34.94 0.08
C PHE A 453 5.78 -35.36 1.54
N LEU A 454 5.52 -34.46 2.49
CA LEU A 454 5.65 -34.76 3.92
C LEU A 454 4.59 -35.73 4.44
N THR A 455 3.38 -35.69 3.89
CA THR A 455 2.31 -36.65 4.23
C THR A 455 2.71 -38.06 3.79
N GLU A 456 3.24 -38.21 2.56
CA GLU A 456 3.72 -39.49 2.04
C GLU A 456 4.99 -39.99 2.76
N ASN A 457 5.75 -39.09 3.40
CA ASN A 457 7.04 -39.37 4.04
C ASN A 457 7.04 -39.02 5.54
N ILE A 458 5.90 -39.16 6.21
CA ILE A 458 5.70 -38.70 7.60
C ILE A 458 6.70 -39.34 8.57
N SER A 459 7.12 -40.59 8.31
CA SER A 459 8.11 -41.31 9.10
C SER A 459 9.50 -40.66 9.06
N PHE A 460 9.88 -40.03 7.95
CA PHE A 460 11.14 -39.30 7.85
C PHE A 460 11.09 -37.99 8.65
N LEU A 461 9.92 -37.33 8.67
CA LEU A 461 9.72 -36.15 9.49
C LEU A 461 9.70 -36.50 10.99
N GLN A 462 9.08 -37.62 11.34
CA GLN A 462 9.10 -38.19 12.69
C GLN A 462 10.53 -38.45 13.17
N GLU A 463 11.35 -39.13 12.37
CA GLU A 463 12.76 -39.38 12.71
C GLU A 463 13.53 -38.06 12.85
N HIS A 464 13.32 -37.10 11.94
CA HIS A 464 13.96 -35.80 12.01
C HIS A 464 13.69 -35.09 13.34
N PHE A 465 12.43 -35.03 13.78
CA PHE A 465 12.06 -34.41 15.06
C PHE A 465 12.57 -35.20 16.28
N GLN A 466 12.65 -36.53 16.19
CA GLN A 466 13.30 -37.33 17.24
C GLN A 466 14.78 -36.99 17.37
N VAL A 467 15.50 -36.83 16.25
CA VAL A 467 16.92 -36.49 16.22
C VAL A 467 17.17 -35.08 16.77
N ILE A 468 16.43 -34.06 16.32
CA ILE A 468 16.68 -32.68 16.78
C ILE A 468 16.31 -32.44 18.24
N ASN A 469 15.36 -33.21 18.78
CA ASN A 469 15.01 -33.18 20.19
C ASN A 469 15.82 -34.19 21.03
N ASN A 470 16.70 -34.97 20.40
CA ASN A 470 17.42 -36.07 21.02
C ASN A 470 16.50 -37.01 21.85
N ASN A 471 15.34 -37.35 21.30
CA ASN A 471 14.32 -38.17 21.94
C ASN A 471 13.74 -39.17 20.93
N SER A 472 14.20 -40.42 20.96
CA SER A 472 13.74 -41.50 20.08
C SER A 472 12.30 -41.95 20.30
N THR A 473 11.69 -41.56 21.42
CA THR A 473 10.29 -41.90 21.77
C THR A 473 9.31 -40.77 21.47
N PHE A 474 9.80 -39.63 21.00
CA PHE A 474 8.94 -38.53 20.58
C PHE A 474 8.03 -38.98 19.43
N VAL A 475 6.76 -38.60 19.46
CA VAL A 475 5.76 -38.94 18.45
C VAL A 475 5.12 -37.66 17.92
N ILE A 476 5.04 -37.53 16.61
CA ILE A 476 4.37 -36.42 15.92
C ILE A 476 2.94 -36.82 15.54
N PRO A 477 1.99 -35.86 15.44
CA PRO A 477 0.66 -36.12 14.89
C PRO A 477 0.70 -36.56 13.41
N ASP A 478 -0.35 -37.21 12.92
CA ASP A 478 -0.41 -37.63 11.50
C ASP A 478 -1.00 -36.57 10.56
N VAL A 479 -1.59 -35.50 11.10
CA VAL A 479 -2.27 -34.45 10.32
C VAL A 479 -1.27 -33.34 9.98
N VAL A 480 -1.01 -33.17 8.68
CA VAL A 480 -0.15 -32.11 8.13
C VAL A 480 -1.01 -31.00 7.54
N GLU A 481 -0.77 -29.76 7.97
CA GLU A 481 -1.46 -28.57 7.48
C GLU A 481 -0.44 -27.54 6.96
N GLY A 482 -0.71 -26.95 5.80
CA GLY A 482 0.12 -25.88 5.25
C GLY A 482 -0.47 -24.51 5.55
N ILE A 483 0.39 -23.58 5.95
CA ILE A 483 0.04 -22.19 6.26
C ILE A 483 1.08 -21.24 5.66
N PHE A 484 0.70 -19.97 5.52
CA PHE A 484 1.63 -18.90 5.18
C PHE A 484 1.74 -17.89 6.31
N LEU A 485 2.92 -17.32 6.49
CA LEU A 485 3.14 -16.15 7.33
C LEU A 485 3.44 -14.93 6.49
N ILE A 486 2.80 -13.81 6.86
CA ILE A 486 3.02 -12.50 6.26
C ILE A 486 3.25 -11.47 7.37
N ASN A 487 3.94 -10.38 7.05
CA ASN A 487 4.21 -9.33 8.03
C ASN A 487 3.02 -8.38 8.21
N THR A 488 2.43 -7.95 7.11
CA THR A 488 1.31 -7.00 7.08
C THR A 488 0.10 -7.62 6.39
N PRO A 489 -1.13 -7.24 6.78
CA PRO A 489 -2.36 -7.84 6.26
C PRO A 489 -2.52 -7.55 4.75
N THR A 490 -3.05 -8.54 4.02
CA THR A 490 -3.38 -8.43 2.60
C THR A 490 -4.75 -9.03 2.32
N PHE A 491 -5.49 -8.53 1.34
CA PHE A 491 -6.84 -9.02 1.03
C PHE A 491 -6.90 -10.54 0.85
N ILE A 492 -5.90 -11.13 0.21
CA ILE A 492 -5.89 -12.58 -0.07
C ILE A 492 -5.86 -13.43 1.20
N MET A 493 -5.47 -12.90 2.36
CA MET A 493 -5.51 -13.65 3.62
C MET A 493 -6.91 -14.16 3.97
N TYR A 494 -7.95 -13.46 3.51
CA TYR A 494 -9.37 -13.76 3.75
C TYR A 494 -9.98 -14.69 2.68
N ASN A 495 -9.29 -14.96 1.58
CA ASN A 495 -9.83 -15.73 0.46
C ASN A 495 -8.89 -16.79 -0.14
N ASN A 496 -7.75 -17.05 0.49
CA ASN A 496 -6.77 -18.00 -0.02
C ASN A 496 -7.20 -19.46 0.23
N GLU A 497 -6.57 -20.41 -0.46
CA GLU A 497 -6.80 -21.84 -0.20
C GLU A 497 -6.20 -22.28 1.15
N PHE A 498 -4.95 -21.88 1.42
CA PHE A 498 -4.27 -22.12 2.68
C PHE A 498 -4.37 -20.89 3.57
N ARG A 499 -4.49 -21.09 4.89
CA ARG A 499 -4.56 -19.96 5.83
C ARG A 499 -3.28 -19.13 5.74
N ILE A 500 -3.46 -17.82 5.69
CA ILE A 500 -2.38 -16.84 5.71
C ILE A 500 -2.53 -16.06 7.01
N TYR A 501 -1.52 -16.14 7.87
CA TYR A 501 -1.54 -15.47 9.16
C TYR A 501 -0.54 -14.32 9.19
N THR A 502 -0.97 -13.17 9.70
CA THR A 502 -0.04 -12.17 10.22
C THR A 502 0.54 -12.66 11.54
N LEU A 503 1.53 -11.97 12.10
CA LEU A 503 2.07 -12.31 13.43
C LEU A 503 1.01 -12.32 14.55
N LYS A 504 0.01 -11.41 14.50
CA LYS A 504 -1.17 -11.44 15.39
C LYS A 504 -1.88 -12.79 15.37
N TRP A 505 -2.44 -13.17 14.23
CA TRP A 505 -3.16 -14.45 14.10
C TRP A 505 -2.27 -15.67 14.29
N PHE A 506 -0.99 -15.59 13.93
CA PHE A 506 -0.06 -16.67 14.21
C PHE A 506 0.13 -16.90 15.71
N ARG A 507 0.21 -15.81 16.50
CA ARG A 507 0.22 -15.90 17.95
C ARG A 507 -1.06 -16.53 18.47
N GLU A 508 -2.22 -16.08 18.01
CA GLU A 508 -3.53 -16.64 18.38
C GLU A 508 -3.63 -18.13 18.01
N LEU A 509 -3.07 -18.55 16.86
CA LEU A 509 -3.01 -19.95 16.46
C LEU A 509 -2.18 -20.77 17.47
N ILE A 510 -0.98 -20.29 17.81
CA ILE A 510 -0.09 -20.98 18.76
C ILE A 510 -0.71 -21.04 20.17
N GLU A 511 -1.46 -20.01 20.56
CA GLU A 511 -2.17 -19.93 21.84
C GLU A 511 -3.52 -20.70 21.83
N ASN A 512 -3.90 -21.31 20.70
CA ASN A 512 -5.19 -21.98 20.47
C ASN A 512 -6.42 -21.07 20.71
N THR A 513 -6.27 -19.78 20.44
CA THR A 513 -7.33 -18.77 20.54
C THR A 513 -7.83 -18.28 19.18
N PHE A 514 -7.13 -18.61 18.09
CA PHE A 514 -7.57 -18.30 16.73
C PHE A 514 -8.82 -19.09 16.35
N ILE A 515 -9.86 -18.39 15.89
CA ILE A 515 -11.11 -18.97 15.43
C ILE A 515 -11.50 -18.27 14.11
N ASP A 516 -11.76 -19.06 13.06
CA ASP A 516 -12.33 -18.52 11.84
C ASP A 516 -13.71 -17.91 12.13
N LYS A 517 -13.91 -16.67 11.70
CA LYS A 517 -15.21 -16.04 11.75
C LYS A 517 -16.20 -16.81 10.87
N SER A 518 -17.46 -16.82 11.27
CA SER A 518 -18.57 -17.24 10.42
C SER A 518 -19.62 -16.14 10.46
N PHE A 519 -20.23 -15.89 9.31
CA PHE A 519 -21.21 -14.82 9.16
C PHE A 519 -22.54 -15.42 8.71
N THR A 520 -23.62 -14.94 9.28
CA THR A 520 -24.99 -15.27 8.88
C THR A 520 -25.70 -13.97 8.51
N PHE A 521 -26.12 -13.87 7.25
CA PHE A 521 -26.82 -12.70 6.72
C PHE A 521 -28.23 -13.09 6.29
N PHE A 522 -29.16 -12.17 6.50
CA PHE A 522 -30.51 -12.24 5.97
C PHE A 522 -30.66 -11.13 4.94
N ILE A 523 -30.92 -11.49 3.68
CA ILE A 523 -31.18 -10.54 2.60
C ILE A 523 -32.69 -10.55 2.36
N GLU A 524 -33.32 -9.40 2.53
CA GLU A 524 -34.74 -9.19 2.22
C GLU A 524 -34.88 -8.79 0.75
N GLU A 525 -35.57 -9.62 -0.04
CA GLU A 525 -35.96 -9.32 -1.42
C GLU A 525 -37.48 -9.40 -1.54
N GLY A 526 -38.16 -8.27 -1.34
CA GLY A 526 -39.63 -8.22 -1.34
C GLY A 526 -40.24 -9.06 -0.22
N ASN A 527 -41.04 -10.06 -0.57
CA ASN A 527 -41.67 -11.00 0.39
C ASN A 527 -40.79 -12.23 0.70
N GLN A 528 -39.58 -12.31 0.15
CA GLN A 528 -38.67 -13.42 0.38
C GLN A 528 -37.51 -13.00 1.29
N GLN A 529 -37.13 -13.86 2.22
CA GLN A 529 -35.87 -13.75 2.94
C GLN A 529 -34.91 -14.83 2.46
N LYS A 530 -33.70 -14.41 2.08
CA LYS A 530 -32.60 -15.31 1.77
C LYS A 530 -31.65 -15.33 2.96
N MET A 531 -31.41 -16.50 3.53
CA MET A 531 -30.37 -16.68 4.56
C MET A 531 -29.10 -17.19 3.91
N ILE A 532 -27.97 -16.56 4.24
CA ILE A 532 -26.66 -16.91 3.71
C ILE A 532 -25.69 -17.12 4.87
N ASN A 533 -25.07 -18.29 4.91
CA ASN A 533 -23.99 -18.60 5.84
C ASN A 533 -22.66 -18.55 5.09
N ILE A 534 -21.77 -17.66 5.51
CA ILE A 534 -20.47 -17.44 4.90
C ILE A 534 -19.39 -17.96 5.85
N TYR A 535 -18.51 -18.80 5.29
CA TYR A 535 -17.34 -19.37 5.95
C TYR A 535 -16.11 -19.07 5.10
N TYR A 536 -14.93 -19.18 5.69
CA TYR A 536 -13.68 -19.10 4.94
C TYR A 536 -13.64 -20.16 3.82
N PRO A 537 -13.19 -19.83 2.61
CA PRO A 537 -12.79 -18.50 2.13
C PRO A 537 -14.00 -17.60 1.83
N TYR A 538 -13.93 -16.33 2.27
CA TYR A 538 -15.13 -15.49 2.45
C TYR A 538 -15.65 -14.81 1.17
N PHE A 539 -14.82 -14.67 0.13
CA PHE A 539 -15.16 -13.97 -1.12
C PHE A 539 -15.38 -14.95 -2.25
N LYS A 540 -16.46 -15.71 -2.11
CA LYS A 540 -17.00 -16.60 -3.14
C LYS A 540 -18.48 -16.32 -3.31
N LYS A 541 -18.96 -16.41 -4.54
CA LYS A 541 -20.37 -16.22 -4.88
C LYS A 541 -21.21 -17.21 -4.06
N PRO A 542 -22.17 -16.73 -3.25
CA PRO A 542 -22.91 -17.60 -2.36
C PRO A 542 -23.92 -18.45 -3.14
N ASN A 543 -24.16 -19.66 -2.64
CA ASN A 543 -25.34 -20.43 -3.02
C ASN A 543 -26.51 -20.03 -2.13
N TYR A 544 -27.54 -19.41 -2.71
CA TYR A 544 -28.69 -18.91 -1.97
C TYR A 544 -29.63 -20.04 -1.56
N LYS A 545 -30.06 -20.04 -0.29
CA LYS A 545 -31.25 -20.79 0.15
C LYS A 545 -32.41 -19.80 0.23
N ILE A 546 -33.43 -20.03 -0.60
CA ILE A 546 -34.65 -19.20 -0.63
C ILE A 546 -35.65 -19.80 0.35
N PHE A 547 -36.23 -18.96 1.20
CA PHE A 547 -37.34 -19.31 2.06
C PHE A 547 -38.56 -18.49 1.62
N ASP A 548 -39.62 -19.18 1.22
CA ASP A 548 -40.93 -18.55 1.04
C ASP A 548 -41.64 -18.56 2.40
N PHE A 549 -41.96 -17.39 2.92
CA PHE A 549 -42.92 -17.29 4.01
C PHE A 549 -44.31 -17.29 3.38
N ASP A 550 -44.98 -18.44 3.40
CA ASP A 550 -46.43 -18.49 3.20
C ASP A 550 -47.06 -17.68 4.33
N ILE A 551 -47.44 -16.45 4.03
CA ILE A 551 -48.35 -15.68 4.87
C ILE A 551 -49.73 -16.31 4.64
N GLU A 552 -50.13 -17.24 5.51
CA GLU A 552 -51.55 -17.58 5.63
C GLU A 552 -52.30 -16.29 6.06
N GLU A 553 -53.10 -15.75 5.15
CA GLU A 553 -54.00 -14.60 5.38
C GLU A 553 -55.05 -14.87 6.47
#